data_AF-A0A2N0G1P2-F1
#
_entry.id   AF-A0A2N0G1P2-F1
#
_cell.length_a   1.000
_cell.length_b   1.000
_cell.length_c   1.000
_cell.angle_alpha   90.00
_cell.angle_beta   90.00
_cell.angle_gamma   90.00
#
_symmetry.space_group_name_H-M   'P 1'
#
loop_
_entity.id
_entity.type
_entity.pdbx_description
1 polymer ?
#
loop_
_entity_poly.entity_id
_entity_poly.type
_entity_poly.pdbx_seq_one_letter_code
_entity_poly.pdbx_strand_id
1 'polypeptide(L)'
;MTIYENTTTKAQFTNDKNVQLKRLDRNQRDIDQFSRKLSSYLCEPKTYHQFVRFNELKENVSELAHSNENITSELRSDENATARCSGMLQKHLDRFQNFASEVVEYLRDVKVTETTIA
;
A
#
# COMPACT_ATOMS: atom_id res chain seq x y z
N MET A 1 11.26 17.03 0.97
CA MET A 1 11.57 15.85 1.81
C MET A 1 10.40 15.70 2.78
N THR A 2 9.34 15.01 2.37
CA THR A 2 8.16 14.78 3.23
C THR A 2 8.47 13.59 4.12
N ILE A 3 8.60 13.91 5.40
CA ILE A 3 8.81 12.99 6.50
C ILE A 3 7.56 12.12 6.59
N TYR A 4 7.71 10.80 6.52
CA TYR A 4 6.64 9.89 6.91
C TYR A 4 6.46 10.06 8.42
N GLU A 5 5.57 10.96 8.80
CA GLU A 5 5.16 11.11 10.19
C GLU A 5 4.51 9.80 10.62
N ASN A 6 5.24 9.05 11.43
CA ASN A 6 4.73 7.95 12.22
C ASN A 6 3.64 8.47 13.15
N THR A 7 2.39 8.46 12.69
CA THR A 7 1.21 8.57 13.55
C THR A 7 0.30 7.37 13.32
N THR A 8 0.83 6.17 13.51
CA THR A 8 -0.01 5.01 13.83
C THR A 8 0.23 4.68 15.30
N THR A 9 -0.21 5.60 16.17
CA THR A 9 -0.84 5.19 17.42
C THR A 9 -1.82 4.07 17.04
N LYS A 10 -1.89 2.98 17.82
CA LYS A 10 -2.96 1.98 17.71
C LYS A 10 -4.32 2.68 17.80
N ALA A 11 -4.79 3.25 16.70
CA ALA A 11 -6.07 3.89 16.59
C ALA A 11 -7.04 2.76 16.79
N GLN A 12 -7.78 2.81 17.90
CA GLN A 12 -8.89 1.92 18.18
C GLN A 12 -9.62 1.66 16.87
N PHE A 13 -9.75 0.38 16.50
CA PHE A 13 -10.47 -0.03 15.31
C PHE A 13 -11.91 0.45 15.49
N THR A 14 -12.21 1.62 14.93
CA THR A 14 -13.51 2.24 15.11
C THR A 14 -14.50 1.53 14.21
N ASN A 15 -15.66 1.20 14.77
CA ASN A 15 -16.77 0.61 14.02
C ASN A 15 -17.60 1.70 13.30
N ASP A 16 -17.06 2.91 13.18
CA ASP A 16 -17.64 3.98 12.39
C ASP A 16 -17.33 3.77 10.90
N LYS A 17 -18.37 3.44 10.13
CA LYS A 17 -18.33 3.24 8.68
C LYS A 17 -17.70 4.42 7.93
N ASN A 18 -18.01 5.66 8.30
CA ASN A 18 -17.47 6.84 7.62
C ASN A 18 -15.99 7.01 7.87
N VAL A 19 -15.52 6.69 9.09
CA VAL A 19 -14.08 6.73 9.40
C VAL A 19 -13.34 5.65 8.61
N GLN A 20 -13.90 4.45 8.51
CA GLN A 20 -13.31 3.36 7.72
C GLN A 20 -13.25 3.71 6.23
N LEU A 21 -14.32 4.25 5.66
CA LEU A 21 -14.36 4.69 4.25
C LEU A 21 -13.32 5.78 3.97
N LYS A 22 -13.22 6.81 4.84
CA LYS A 22 -12.18 7.84 4.70
C LYS A 22 -10.76 7.26 4.74
N ARG A 23 -10.54 6.22 5.55
CA ARG A 23 -9.24 5.55 5.61
C ARG A 23 -8.95 4.78 4.32
N LEU A 24 -9.92 4.05 3.78
CA LEU A 24 -9.80 3.34 2.51
C LEU A 24 -9.59 4.29 1.32
N ASP A 25 -10.26 5.45 1.31
CA ASP A 25 -10.07 6.48 0.28
C ASP A 25 -8.63 7.04 0.31
N ARG A 26 -8.05 7.20 1.51
CA ARG A 26 -6.63 7.59 1.65
C ARG A 26 -5.69 6.49 1.19
N ASN A 27 -5.94 5.24 1.59
CA ASN A 27 -5.12 4.09 1.15
C ASN A 27 -5.15 3.96 -0.37
N GLN A 28 -6.30 4.17 -1.02
CA GLN A 28 -6.37 4.14 -2.48
C GLN A 28 -5.41 5.15 -3.13
N ARG A 29 -5.37 6.38 -2.62
CA ARG A 29 -4.48 7.43 -3.14
C ARG A 29 -3.01 7.05 -2.97
N ASP A 30 -2.66 6.45 -1.84
CA ASP A 30 -1.29 6.00 -1.57
C ASP A 30 -0.91 4.80 -2.46
N ILE A 31 -1.83 3.84 -2.65
CA ILE A 31 -1.68 2.70 -3.57
C ILE A 31 -1.44 3.22 -5.01
N ASP A 32 -2.24 4.17 -5.47
CA ASP A 32 -2.09 4.79 -6.79
C ASP A 32 -0.72 5.48 -6.92
N GLN A 33 -0.26 6.16 -5.86
CA GLN A 33 1.05 6.79 -5.84
C GLN A 33 2.17 5.76 -5.92
N PHE A 34 2.09 4.67 -5.16
CA PHE A 34 3.08 3.59 -5.23
C PHE A 34 3.09 2.93 -6.60
N SER A 35 1.92 2.64 -7.18
CA SER A 35 1.80 2.06 -8.51
C SER A 35 2.47 2.94 -9.58
N ARG A 36 2.22 4.25 -9.56
CA ARG A 36 2.88 5.23 -10.45
C ARG A 36 4.39 5.26 -10.25
N LYS A 37 4.84 5.22 -8.99
CA LYS A 37 6.27 5.25 -8.67
C LYS A 37 6.98 3.99 -9.17
N LEU A 38 6.38 2.82 -8.96
CA LEU A 38 6.87 1.56 -9.50
C LEU A 38 6.79 1.51 -11.05
N SER A 39 5.97 2.33 -11.70
CA SER A 39 5.98 2.48 -13.16
C SER A 39 7.01 3.49 -13.68
N SER A 40 7.74 4.19 -12.79
CA SER A 40 8.74 5.18 -13.19
C SER A 40 10.04 4.52 -13.62
N TYR A 41 10.68 5.09 -14.63
CA TYR A 41 12.04 4.70 -15.07
C TYR A 41 13.09 4.78 -13.95
N LEU A 42 12.87 5.64 -12.94
CA LEU A 42 13.75 5.73 -11.77
C LEU A 42 13.70 4.50 -10.85
N CYS A 43 12.73 3.60 -11.09
CA CYS A 43 12.52 2.38 -10.31
C CYS A 43 12.75 1.13 -11.18
N GLU A 44 13.48 1.26 -12.29
CA GLU A 44 13.73 0.15 -13.18
C GLU A 44 14.78 -0.82 -12.57
N PRO A 45 14.52 -2.13 -12.56
CA PRO A 45 15.46 -3.10 -12.03
C PRO A 45 16.70 -3.24 -12.91
N LYS A 46 17.89 -3.23 -12.29
CA LYS A 46 19.19 -3.34 -12.97
C LYS A 46 19.85 -4.70 -12.78
N THR A 47 19.34 -5.51 -11.86
CA THR A 47 19.80 -6.86 -11.58
C THR A 47 18.64 -7.84 -11.62
N TYR A 48 18.94 -9.13 -11.81
CA TYR A 48 17.92 -10.19 -11.76
C TYR A 48 17.15 -10.17 -10.44
N HIS A 49 17.84 -10.00 -9.31
CA HIS A 49 17.20 -9.93 -8.00
C HIS A 49 16.24 -8.74 -7.89
N GLN A 50 16.65 -7.56 -8.39
CA GLN A 50 15.78 -6.39 -8.43
C GLN A 50 14.57 -6.63 -9.35
N PHE A 51 14.73 -7.35 -10.46
CA PHE A 51 13.63 -7.66 -11.37
C PHE A 51 12.56 -8.54 -10.71
N VAL A 52 12.98 -9.58 -10.00
CA VAL A 52 12.06 -10.45 -9.25
C VAL A 52 11.30 -9.63 -8.21
N ARG A 53 12.02 -8.87 -7.37
CA ARG A 53 11.41 -8.04 -6.32
C ARG A 53 10.48 -6.96 -6.90
N PHE A 54 10.84 -6.38 -8.03
CA PHE A 54 10.01 -5.39 -8.73
C PHE A 54 8.68 -5.99 -9.20
N ASN A 55 8.70 -7.19 -9.78
CA ASN A 55 7.48 -7.85 -10.23
C ASN A 55 6.59 -8.25 -9.05
N GLU A 56 7.16 -8.75 -7.96
CA GLU A 56 6.40 -9.03 -6.72
C GLU A 56 5.69 -7.78 -6.21
N LEU A 57 6.39 -6.63 -6.19
CA LEU A 57 5.78 -5.35 -5.79
C LEU A 57 4.68 -4.90 -6.75
N LYS A 58 4.82 -5.15 -8.05
CA LYS A 58 3.79 -4.84 -9.07
C LYS A 58 2.54 -5.69 -8.92
N GLU A 59 2.69 -6.97 -8.61
CA GLU A 59 1.57 -7.85 -8.32
C GLU A 59 0.89 -7.43 -7.02
N ASN A 60 1.66 -7.22 -5.95
CA ASN A 60 1.16 -6.83 -4.64
C ASN A 60 0.37 -5.51 -4.67
N VAL A 61 0.84 -4.49 -5.41
CA VAL A 61 0.11 -3.20 -5.50
C VAL A 61 -1.23 -3.36 -6.21
N SER A 62 -1.30 -4.23 -7.22
CA SER A 62 -2.54 -4.54 -7.93
C SER A 62 -3.53 -5.26 -7.02
N GLU A 63 -3.08 -6.25 -6.26
CA GLU A 63 -3.92 -6.96 -5.30
C GLU A 63 -4.42 -6.05 -4.17
N LEU A 64 -3.59 -5.13 -3.70
CA LEU A 64 -3.99 -4.14 -2.70
C LEU A 64 -5.07 -3.21 -3.24
N ALA A 65 -4.95 -2.74 -4.48
CA ALA A 65 -5.98 -1.92 -5.12
C ALA A 65 -7.33 -2.66 -5.19
N HIS A 66 -7.33 -3.91 -5.68
CA HIS A 66 -8.54 -4.73 -5.75
C HIS A 66 -9.14 -4.99 -4.37
N SER A 67 -8.29 -5.31 -3.37
CA SER A 67 -8.75 -5.52 -1.99
C SER A 67 -9.38 -4.25 -1.40
N ASN A 68 -8.78 -3.08 -1.65
CA ASN A 68 -9.27 -1.80 -1.15
C ASN A 68 -10.62 -1.45 -1.79
N GLU A 69 -10.76 -1.65 -3.10
CA GLU A 69 -12.00 -1.44 -3.85
C GLU A 69 -13.12 -2.37 -3.37
N ASN A 70 -12.83 -3.66 -3.20
CA ASN A 70 -13.81 -4.64 -2.72
C ASN A 70 -14.35 -4.27 -1.34
N ILE A 71 -13.47 -3.96 -0.38
CA ILE A 71 -13.89 -3.57 0.98
C ILE A 71 -14.68 -2.26 0.94
N THR A 72 -14.25 -1.30 0.12
CA THR A 72 -14.97 -0.03 -0.05
C THR A 72 -16.38 -0.24 -0.62
N SER A 73 -16.51 -1.12 -1.61
CA SER A 73 -17.80 -1.47 -2.22
C SER A 73 -18.74 -2.16 -1.22
N GLU A 74 -18.22 -3.12 -0.46
CA GLU A 74 -18.99 -3.79 0.60
C GLU A 74 -19.46 -2.82 1.68
N LEU A 75 -18.55 -1.97 2.18
CA LEU A 75 -18.91 -0.97 3.19
C LEU A 75 -19.91 0.05 2.66
N ARG A 76 -19.85 0.44 1.37
CA ARG A 76 -20.81 1.39 0.79
C ARG A 76 -22.19 0.77 0.59
N SER A 77 -22.25 -0.51 0.20
CA SER A 77 -23.51 -1.19 -0.18
C SER A 77 -24.39 -1.60 1.01
N ASP A 78 -23.83 -1.82 2.20
CA ASP A 78 -24.61 -2.17 3.40
C ASP A 78 -24.20 -1.31 4.62
N GLU A 79 -25.18 -0.75 5.33
CA GLU A 79 -24.97 0.04 6.55
C GLU A 79 -24.48 -0.78 7.73
N ASN A 80 -24.77 -2.09 7.74
CA ASN A 80 -24.36 -3.03 8.79
C ASN A 80 -23.13 -3.86 8.40
N ALA A 81 -22.49 -3.55 7.27
CA ALA A 81 -21.31 -4.27 6.78
C ALA A 81 -20.09 -4.13 7.69
N THR A 82 -20.03 -3.09 8.52
CA THR A 82 -18.83 -2.72 9.29
C THR A 82 -18.29 -3.85 10.16
N ALA A 83 -19.17 -4.60 10.83
CA ALA A 83 -18.77 -5.74 11.65
C ALA A 83 -18.21 -6.90 10.82
N ARG A 84 -18.76 -7.15 9.62
CA ARG A 84 -18.33 -8.23 8.72
C ARG A 84 -17.03 -7.88 8.01
N CYS A 85 -16.92 -6.65 7.53
CA CYS A 85 -15.73 -6.15 6.84
C CYS A 85 -14.56 -5.86 7.80
N SER A 86 -14.80 -5.81 9.12
CA SER A 86 -13.78 -5.51 10.14
C SER A 86 -12.50 -6.36 9.97
N GLY A 87 -12.65 -7.68 9.87
CA GLY A 87 -11.51 -8.58 9.70
C GLY A 87 -10.79 -8.41 8.36
N MET A 88 -11.54 -8.18 7.28
CA MET A 88 -10.99 -7.93 5.95
C MET A 88 -10.22 -6.61 5.91
N LEU A 89 -10.78 -5.57 6.51
CA LEU A 89 -10.15 -4.26 6.62
C LEU A 89 -8.87 -4.32 7.44
N GLN A 90 -8.88 -4.98 8.60
CA GLN A 90 -7.66 -5.13 9.39
C GLN A 90 -6.56 -5.86 8.61
N LYS A 91 -6.89 -7.00 7.98
CA LYS A 91 -5.96 -7.75 7.14
C LYS A 91 -5.44 -6.90 5.98
N HIS A 92 -6.30 -6.11 5.34
CA HIS A 92 -5.91 -5.21 4.26
C HIS A 92 -4.90 -4.15 4.74
N LEU A 93 -5.16 -3.52 5.89
CA LEU A 93 -4.29 -2.49 6.47
C LEU A 93 -2.92 -3.05 6.85
N ASP A 94 -2.88 -4.26 7.42
CA ASP A 94 -1.63 -4.94 7.76
C ASP A 94 -0.81 -5.24 6.49
N ARG A 95 -1.48 -5.74 5.43
CA ARG A 95 -0.84 -5.95 4.12
C ARG A 95 -0.32 -4.65 3.51
N PHE A 96 -1.10 -3.57 3.58
CA PHE A 96 -0.69 -2.27 3.06
C PHE A 96 0.56 -1.75 3.78
N GLN A 97 0.62 -1.89 5.10
CA GLN A 97 1.76 -1.43 5.88
C GLN A 97 3.04 -2.24 5.59
N ASN A 98 2.90 -3.55 5.40
CA ASN A 98 4.01 -4.39 4.97
C ASN A 98 4.49 -3.98 3.56
N PHE A 99 3.57 -3.85 2.61
CA PHE A 99 3.88 -3.43 1.24
C PHE A 99 4.59 -2.07 1.17
N ALA A 100 4.11 -1.08 1.93
CA ALA A 100 4.75 0.23 1.98
C ALA A 100 6.22 0.14 2.45
N SER A 101 6.50 -0.75 3.39
CA SER A 101 7.86 -1.01 3.89
C SER A 101 8.73 -1.68 2.82
N GLU A 102 8.20 -2.69 2.13
CA GLU A 102 8.89 -3.38 1.03
C GLU A 102 9.22 -2.44 -0.13
N VAL A 103 8.32 -1.53 -0.49
CA VAL A 103 8.57 -0.50 -1.53
C VAL A 103 9.69 0.44 -1.11
N VAL A 104 9.71 0.90 0.15
CA VAL A 104 10.78 1.78 0.65
C VAL A 104 12.15 1.10 0.58
N GLU A 105 12.21 -0.18 0.96
CA GLU A 105 13.44 -0.97 0.87
C GLU A 105 13.89 -1.16 -0.59
N TYR A 106 12.99 -1.55 -1.48
CA TYR A 106 13.31 -1.71 -2.91
C TYR A 106 13.88 -0.40 -3.50
N LEU A 107 13.26 0.73 -3.18
CA LEU A 107 13.72 2.04 -3.64
C LEU A 107 15.10 2.41 -3.09
N ARG A 108 15.47 1.90 -1.91
CA ARG A 108 16.82 2.07 -1.36
C ARG A 108 17.82 1.26 -2.18
N ASP A 109 17.49 0.02 -2.49
CA ASP A 109 18.37 -0.89 -3.23
C ASP A 109 18.64 -0.39 -4.66
N VAL A 110 17.60 0.09 -5.35
CA VAL A 110 17.74 0.65 -6.71
C VAL A 110 18.66 1.88 -6.69
N LYS A 111 18.52 2.76 -5.70
CA LYS A 111 19.34 3.97 -5.56
C LYS A 111 20.80 3.68 -5.20
N VAL A 112 21.06 2.70 -4.33
CA VAL A 112 22.44 2.32 -3.96
C VAL A 112 23.23 1.88 -5.19
N THR A 113 22.58 1.26 -6.17
CA THR A 113 23.22 0.81 -7.40
C THR A 113 23.66 1.98 -8.30
N GLU A 114 23.08 3.18 -8.16
CA GLU A 114 23.51 4.37 -8.91
C GLU A 114 24.82 4.96 -8.40
N THR A 115 25.12 4.83 -7.11
CA THR A 115 26.27 5.48 -6.48
C THR A 115 27.56 4.66 -6.60
N THR A 116 27.46 3.34 -6.83
CA THR A 116 28.62 2.43 -6.82
C THR A 116 29.33 2.35 -8.18
N ILE A 117 28.84 3.05 -9.22
CA ILE A 117 29.43 3.07 -10.58
C ILE A 117 30.06 4.45 -10.90
N ALA A 118 30.44 5.23 -9.89
CA ALA A 118 31.14 6.51 -10.05
C ALA A 118 32.58 6.45 -9.52
#